data_AF-V8G930-F1
#
_entry.id   AF-V8G930-F1
#
_cell.length_a   1.000
_cell.length_b   1.000
_cell.length_c   1.000
_cell.angle_alpha   90.00
_cell.angle_beta   90.00
_cell.angle_gamma   90.00
#
_symmetry.space_group_name_H-M   'P 1'
#
loop_
_entity.id
_entity.type
_entity.pdbx_description
1 polymer ?
#
loop_
_entity_poly.entity_id
_entity_poly.type
_entity_poly.pdbx_seq_one_letter_code
_entity_poly.pdbx_strand_id
1 'polypeptide(L)' 'MPRDYKKEYREYHSKPEQRRNRSLRVLARRKMAKELGEDTIEGKDIDHKRPLSRGGTNARSNLRVLSVAKNRGRK' A
#
# COMPACT_ATOMS: atom_id res chain seq x y z
N MET A 1 6.14 -19.81 19.08
CA MET A 1 5.30 -20.55 18.12
C MET A 1 5.60 -20.06 16.70
N PRO A 2 5.72 -20.96 15.70
CA PRO A 2 5.88 -20.56 14.31
C PRO A 2 4.58 -19.92 13.77
N ARG A 3 4.72 -18.98 12.84
CA ARG A 3 3.59 -18.29 12.20
C ARG A 3 2.91 -19.23 11.21
N ASP A 4 1.61 -19.45 11.34
CA ASP A 4 0.83 -20.27 10.40
C ASP A 4 0.38 -19.45 9.19
N TYR A 5 1.22 -19.46 8.15
CA TYR A 5 0.95 -18.77 6.88
C TYR A 5 -0.28 -19.33 6.14
N LYS A 6 -0.60 -20.63 6.29
CA LYS A 6 -1.76 -21.24 5.63
C LYS A 6 -3.06 -20.73 6.24
N LYS A 7 -3.10 -20.59 7.58
CA LYS A 7 -4.22 -19.99 8.29
C LYS A 7 -4.39 -18.52 7.94
N GLU A 8 -3.30 -17.72 7.99
CA GLU A 8 -3.34 -16.30 7.65
C GLU A 8 -3.83 -16.05 6.22
N TYR A 9 -3.38 -16.87 5.26
CA TYR A 9 -3.87 -16.75 3.90
C TYR A 9 -5.38 -17.02 3.80
N ARG A 10 -5.85 -18.09 4.44
CA ARG A 10 -7.26 -18.47 4.44
C ARG A 10 -8.16 -17.43 5.08
N GLU A 11 -7.73 -16.85 6.21
CA GLU A 11 -8.55 -15.95 7.02
C GLU A 11 -8.42 -14.48 6.60
N TYR A 12 -7.33 -14.09 5.95
CA TYR A 12 -7.05 -12.68 5.62
C TYR A 12 -6.72 -12.47 4.14
N HIS A 13 -5.63 -13.03 3.62
CA HIS A 13 -5.15 -12.68 2.27
C HIS A 13 -6.07 -13.17 1.14
N SER A 14 -6.84 -14.22 1.36
CA SER A 14 -7.82 -14.76 0.41
C SER A 14 -9.04 -13.83 0.23
N LYS A 15 -9.33 -12.97 1.22
CA LYS A 15 -10.52 -12.12 1.23
C LYS A 15 -10.52 -11.20 0.01
N PRO A 16 -11.66 -11.07 -0.71
CA PRO A 16 -11.76 -10.20 -1.88
C PRO A 16 -11.32 -8.76 -1.60
N GLU A 17 -11.63 -8.25 -0.41
CA GLU A 17 -11.22 -6.91 0.04
C GLU A 17 -9.69 -6.77 0.14
N GLN A 18 -9.00 -7.75 0.73
CA GLN A 18 -7.55 -7.70 0.88
C GLN A 18 -6.84 -7.84 -0.48
N ARG A 19 -7.37 -8.68 -1.36
CA ARG A 19 -6.93 -8.76 -2.77
C ARG A 19 -7.11 -7.43 -3.49
N ARG A 20 -8.27 -6.79 -3.35
CA ARG A 20 -8.55 -5.46 -3.91
C ARG A 20 -7.60 -4.40 -3.36
N ASN A 21 -7.40 -4.37 -2.04
CA ASN A 21 -6.48 -3.44 -1.38
C ASN A 21 -5.04 -3.63 -1.84
N ARG A 22 -4.59 -4.89 -2.04
CA ARG A 22 -3.29 -5.19 -2.64
C ARG A 22 -3.17 -4.64 -4.06
N SER A 23 -4.17 -4.88 -4.91
CA SER A 23 -4.21 -4.33 -6.27
C SER A 23 -4.17 -2.81 -6.28
N LEU A 24 -4.90 -2.15 -5.39
CA LEU A 24 -4.88 -0.69 -5.24
C LEU A 24 -3.48 -0.17 -4.87
N ARG A 25 -2.76 -0.82 -3.96
CA ARG A 25 -1.38 -0.42 -3.63
C ARG A 25 -0.42 -0.54 -4.82
N VAL A 26 -0.53 -1.61 -5.61
CA VAL A 26 0.29 -1.79 -6.82
C VAL A 26 -0.02 -0.71 -7.86
N LEU A 27 -1.31 -0.42 -8.08
CA LEU A 27 -1.73 0.63 -9.01
C LEU A 27 -1.28 2.02 -8.54
N ALA A 28 -1.32 2.29 -7.24
CA ALA A 28 -0.81 3.54 -6.68
C ALA A 28 0.69 3.70 -6.95
N ARG A 29 1.49 2.64 -6.76
CA ARG A 29 2.93 2.67 -7.08
C ARG A 29 3.18 2.93 -8.56
N ARG A 30 2.48 2.23 -9.46
CA ARG A 30 2.60 2.43 -10.91
C ARG A 30 2.20 3.84 -11.34
N LYS A 31 1.12 4.38 -10.76
CA LYS A 31 0.67 5.75 -11.02
C LYS A 31 1.72 6.77 -10.61
N MET A 32 2.27 6.63 -9.40
CA MET A 32 3.29 7.55 -8.90
C MET A 32 4.61 7.41 -9.66
N ALA A 33 4.99 6.20 -10.09
CA ALA A 33 6.14 5.98 -10.97
C ALA A 33 5.98 6.71 -12.30
N LYS A 34 4.80 6.61 -12.93
CA LYS A 34 4.49 7.30 -14.19
C LYS A 34 4.50 8.82 -14.05
N GLU A 35 4.00 9.35 -12.93
CA GLU A 35 3.87 10.80 -12.72
C GLU A 35 5.16 11.47 -12.23
N LEU A 36 5.96 10.79 -11.40
CA LEU A 36 7.13 11.38 -10.74
C LEU A 36 8.47 10.80 -11.21
N GLY A 37 8.46 9.73 -12.00
CA GLY A 37 9.65 8.94 -12.34
C GLY A 37 9.95 7.86 -11.30
N GLU A 38 10.63 6.79 -11.74
CA GLU A 38 11.00 5.66 -10.88
C GLU A 38 12.04 6.08 -9.83
N ASP A 39 13.02 6.88 -10.21
CA ASP A 39 14.08 7.39 -9.32
C ASP A 39 13.51 8.16 -8.12
N THR A 40 12.44 8.94 -8.35
CA THR A 40 11.80 9.73 -7.29
C THR A 40 11.16 8.84 -6.22
N ILE A 41 10.68 7.64 -6.58
CA ILE A 41 9.99 6.70 -5.70
C ILE A 41 10.87 5.53 -5.26
N GLU A 42 12.09 5.43 -5.77
CA GLU A 42 13.07 4.43 -5.37
C GLU A 42 13.38 4.54 -3.88
N GLY A 43 13.42 3.41 -3.20
CA GLY A 43 13.62 3.35 -1.74
C GLY A 43 12.53 4.03 -0.91
N LYS A 44 11.41 4.45 -1.51
CA LYS A 44 10.30 5.14 -0.83
C LYS A 44 9.00 4.36 -0.91
N ASP A 45 8.13 4.65 0.05
CA ASP A 45 6.78 4.11 0.12
C ASP A 45 5.78 5.13 -0.46
N ILE A 46 4.78 4.61 -1.17
CA ILE A 46 3.61 5.38 -1.58
C ILE A 46 2.55 5.22 -0.50
N ASP A 47 2.36 6.28 0.28
CA ASP A 47 1.40 6.33 1.38
C ASP A 47 0.04 6.85 0.91
N HIS A 48 -1.01 6.29 1.49
CA HIS A 48 -2.39 6.73 1.36
C HIS A 48 -2.75 7.57 2.59
N LYS A 49 -2.87 8.89 2.43
CA LYS A 49 -3.18 9.84 3.53
C LYS A 49 -4.39 9.37 4.36
N ARG A 50 -5.47 8.96 3.69
CA ARG A 50 -6.54 8.12 4.24
C ARG A 50 -6.25 6.66 3.87
N PRO A 51 -6.03 5.76 4.85
CA PRO A 51 -5.77 4.35 4.58
C PRO A 51 -6.90 3.68 3.79
N LEU A 52 -6.57 2.69 2.95
CA LEU A 52 -7.56 1.93 2.17
C LEU A 52 -8.62 1.25 3.07
N SER A 53 -8.20 0.72 4.24
CA SER A 53 -9.10 0.13 5.24
C SER A 53 -10.08 1.13 5.86
N ARG A 54 -9.82 2.43 5.73
CA ARG A 54 -10.70 3.52 6.19
C ARG A 54 -11.35 4.24 5.00
N GLY A 55 -11.54 3.54 3.87
CA GLY A 55 -12.18 4.09 2.66
C GLY A 55 -11.27 4.99 1.81
N GLY A 56 -9.96 4.94 1.99
CA GLY A 56 -8.99 5.62 1.12
C GLY A 56 -9.07 5.20 -0.34
N THR A 57 -8.59 6.05 -1.24
CA THR A 57 -8.58 5.78 -2.70
C THR A 57 -7.21 6.06 -3.33
N ASN A 58 -7.03 5.68 -4.59
CA ASN A 58 -5.84 6.01 -5.39
C ASN A 58 -5.93 7.39 -6.08
N ALA A 59 -6.82 8.26 -5.62
CA ALA A 59 -6.85 9.65 -6.05
C ALA A 59 -5.50 10.30 -5.75
N ARG A 60 -4.98 11.11 -6.69
CA ARG A 60 -3.64 11.70 -6.54
C ARG A 60 -3.53 12.58 -5.29
N SER A 61 -4.63 13.22 -4.90
CA SER A 61 -4.77 13.99 -3.66
C SER A 61 -4.57 13.17 -2.38
N ASN A 62 -4.85 11.86 -2.44
CA ASN A 62 -4.69 10.92 -1.33
C ASN A 62 -3.32 10.21 -1.32
N LEU A 63 -2.54 10.29 -2.40
CA LEU A 63 -1.22 9.66 -2.51
C LEU A 63 -0.10 10.64 -2.16
N ARG A 64 0.91 10.15 -1.44
CA ARG A 64 2.17 10.88 -1.20
C ARG A 64 3.35 9.93 -1.13
N VAL A 65 4.52 10.42 -1.52
CA VAL A 65 5.78 9.69 -1.38
C VAL A 65 6.35 9.98 0.01
N LEU A 66 6.65 8.94 0.78
CA LEU A 66 7.29 9.04 2.10
C LEU A 66 8.50 8.12 2.19
N SER A 67 9.46 8.47 3.04
CA SER A 67 10.50 7.53 3.43
C SER A 67 9.88 6.34 4.15
N VAL A 68 10.50 5.18 4.01
CA VAL A 68 10.04 3.93 4.62
C VAL A 68 9.89 4.08 6.13
N ALA A 69 10.86 4.70 6.79
CA ALA A 69 10.83 4.94 8.23
C ALA A 69 9.61 5.79 8.65
N LYS A 70 9.33 6.86 7.90
CA LYS A 70 8.21 7.78 8.20
C LYS A 70 6.85 7.12 7.94
N ASN A 71 6.74 6.27 6.93
CA ASN A 71 5.49 5.58 6.63
C ASN A 71 5.20 4.45 7.63
N ARG A 72 6.18 3.58 7.88
CA ARG A 72 6.05 2.41 8.77
C ARG A 72 6.06 2.77 10.26
N GLY A 73 6.58 3.93 10.61
CA GLY A 73 6.60 4.44 12.00
C GLY A 73 5.34 5.19 12.42
N ARG A 74 4.39 5.45 11.52
CA ARG A 74 3.10 6.06 11.89
C ARG A 74 2.29 5.07 12.73
N LYS A 75 1.99 5.44 13.98
CA LYS A 75 1.00 4.78 14.84
C LYS A 75 -0.37 5.42 14.65
#